data_AF-A0A523ZAP1-F1
#
_entry.id   AF-A0A523ZAP1-F1
#
_cell.length_a   1.000
_cell.length_b   1.000
_cell.length_c   1.000
_cell.angle_alpha   90.00
_cell.angle_beta   90.00
_cell.angle_gamma   90.00
#
_symmetry.space_group_name_H-M   'P 1'
#
loop_
_entity.id
_entity.type
_entity.pdbx_description
1 polymer ?
#
loop_
_entity_poly.entity_id
_entity_poly.type
_entity_poly.pdbx_seq_one_letter_code
_entity_poly.pdbx_strand_id
1 'polypeptide(L)'
;NYYTKSIVLGQELCDIKQVGYSSAGKGYCLAKTDKFEKARDCIKNAEDIALKIDNENIMFDVYRTYAVICKHEKKWEEALEYFRKSIAIVEKLKASYYLSDAHLEFGRLFYEKGDMKSTKKHFNIAERLYTELGLEKVEPVRNKLSKYNEYFKNI
;
A
#
# COMPACT_ATOMS: atom_id res chain seq x y z
N ASN A 1 -22.92 9.00 -35.06
CA ASN A 1 -23.46 9.49 -33.78
C ASN A 1 -22.35 9.42 -32.73
N TYR A 2 -21.62 10.52 -32.51
CA TYR A 2 -20.41 10.55 -31.66
C TYR A 2 -20.73 10.29 -30.18
N TYR A 3 -21.89 10.74 -29.71
CA TYR A 3 -22.35 10.56 -28.33
C TYR A 3 -22.50 9.09 -27.95
N THR A 4 -23.09 8.25 -28.82
CA THR A 4 -23.24 6.81 -28.56
C THR A 4 -21.89 6.11 -28.43
N LYS A 5 -20.91 6.43 -29.29
CA LYS A 5 -19.55 5.86 -29.19
C LYS A 5 -18.86 6.30 -27.90
N SER A 6 -19.03 7.57 -27.51
CA SER A 6 -18.46 8.09 -26.25
C SER A 6 -19.06 7.42 -25.02
N ILE A 7 -20.35 7.13 -25.01
CA ILE A 7 -21.03 6.45 -23.90
C ILE A 7 -20.53 5.01 -23.76
N VAL A 8 -20.47 4.26 -24.86
CA VAL A 8 -19.98 2.87 -24.86
C VAL A 8 -18.53 2.80 -24.37
N LEU A 9 -17.65 3.67 -24.89
CA LEU A 9 -16.26 3.73 -24.44
C LEU A 9 -16.16 4.09 -22.95
N GLY A 10 -16.96 5.06 -22.49
CA GLY A 10 -17.00 5.44 -21.08
C GLY A 10 -17.44 4.29 -20.17
N GLN A 11 -18.38 3.46 -20.62
CA GLN A 11 -18.84 2.30 -19.88
C GLN A 11 -17.78 1.19 -19.83
N GLU A 12 -17.16 0.87 -20.98
CA GLU A 12 -16.05 -0.09 -21.03
C GLU A 12 -14.87 0.32 -20.12
N LEU A 13 -14.54 1.62 -20.09
CA LEU A 13 -13.52 2.17 -19.20
C LEU A 13 -13.93 2.11 -17.72
N CYS A 14 -15.22 2.27 -17.42
CA CYS A 14 -15.72 2.12 -16.06
C CYS A 14 -15.58 0.66 -15.59
N ASP A 15 -15.97 -0.28 -16.45
CA ASP A 15 -15.95 -1.71 -16.14
C ASP A 15 -14.52 -2.21 -15.94
N ILE A 16 -13.60 -1.86 -16.85
CA ILE A 16 -12.19 -2.29 -16.72
C ILE A 16 -11.54 -1.71 -15.46
N LYS A 17 -11.87 -0.45 -15.11
CA LYS A 17 -11.37 0.19 -13.89
C LYS A 17 -11.89 -0.53 -12.64
N GLN A 18 -13.17 -0.90 -12.60
CA GLN A 18 -13.75 -1.66 -11.49
C GLN A 18 -13.11 -3.03 -11.32
N VAL A 19 -12.83 -3.73 -12.44
CA VAL A 19 -12.09 -5.00 -12.42
C VAL A 19 -10.68 -4.81 -11.87
N GLY A 20 -10.01 -3.72 -12.24
CA GLY A 20 -8.68 -3.38 -11.72
C GLY A 20 -8.66 -3.19 -10.21
N TYR A 21 -9.56 -2.35 -9.66
CA TYR A 21 -9.67 -2.16 -8.21
C TYR A 21 -10.03 -3.45 -7.48
N SER A 22 -10.96 -4.24 -8.02
CA SER A 22 -11.38 -5.50 -7.42
C SER A 22 -10.24 -6.52 -7.39
N SER A 23 -9.46 -6.59 -8.47
CA SER A 23 -8.27 -7.45 -8.56
C SER A 23 -7.19 -7.00 -7.58
N ALA A 24 -6.95 -5.70 -7.47
CA ALA A 24 -5.99 -5.13 -6.52
C ALA A 24 -6.39 -5.41 -5.05
N GLY A 25 -7.66 -5.16 -4.71
CA GLY A 25 -8.19 -5.42 -3.37
C GLY A 25 -8.12 -6.90 -2.99
N LYS A 26 -8.51 -7.80 -3.91
CA LYS A 26 -8.40 -9.25 -3.71
C LYS A 26 -6.93 -9.67 -3.52
N GLY A 27 -6.04 -9.17 -4.37
CA GLY A 27 -4.60 -9.45 -4.27
C GLY A 27 -4.02 -9.03 -2.92
N TYR A 28 -4.37 -7.82 -2.45
CA TYR A 28 -3.94 -7.34 -1.14
C TYR A 28 -4.47 -8.22 0.01
N CYS A 29 -5.76 -8.57 0.02
CA CYS A 29 -6.33 -9.46 1.03
C CYS A 29 -5.67 -10.85 1.05
N LEU A 30 -5.36 -11.40 -0.13
CA LEU A 30 -4.64 -12.67 -0.25
C LEU A 30 -3.22 -12.57 0.29
N ALA A 31 -2.51 -11.48 0.00
CA ALA A 31 -1.17 -11.24 0.54
C ALA A 31 -1.17 -11.10 2.08
N LYS A 32 -2.22 -10.51 2.67
CA LYS A 32 -2.38 -10.41 4.13
C LYS A 32 -2.75 -11.73 4.81
N THR A 33 -3.19 -12.73 4.04
CA THR A 33 -3.55 -14.08 4.52
C THR A 33 -2.54 -15.14 4.08
N ASP A 34 -1.31 -14.70 3.76
CA ASP A 34 -0.17 -15.51 3.35
C ASP A 34 -0.38 -16.38 2.10
N LYS A 35 -1.39 -16.04 1.27
CA LYS A 35 -1.68 -16.71 -0.01
C LYS A 35 -0.97 -16.03 -1.17
N PHE A 36 0.36 -16.00 -1.11
CA PHE A 36 1.20 -15.17 -1.99
C PHE A 36 1.07 -15.50 -3.48
N GLU A 37 1.06 -16.76 -3.87
CA GLU A 37 0.93 -17.14 -5.29
C GLU A 37 -0.38 -16.59 -5.89
N LYS A 38 -1.51 -16.81 -5.21
CA LYS A 38 -2.81 -16.29 -5.64
C LYS A 38 -2.86 -14.76 -5.60
N ALA A 39 -2.13 -14.15 -4.67
CA ALA A 39 -2.02 -12.70 -4.59
C ALA A 39 -1.30 -12.15 -5.83
N ARG A 40 -0.20 -12.78 -6.26
CA ARG A 40 0.57 -12.40 -7.45
C ARG A 40 -0.28 -12.45 -8.70
N ASP A 41 -1.09 -13.49 -8.90
CA ASP A 41 -2.00 -13.57 -10.05
C ASP A 41 -2.99 -12.39 -10.09
N CYS A 42 -3.59 -12.08 -8.94
CA CYS A 42 -4.56 -10.99 -8.84
C CYS A 42 -3.91 -9.62 -9.05
N ILE A 43 -2.72 -9.40 -8.49
CA ILE A 43 -1.97 -8.16 -8.62
C ILE A 43 -1.42 -7.98 -10.03
N LYS A 44 -1.05 -9.06 -10.72
CA LYS A 44 -0.58 -8.98 -12.10
C LYS A 44 -1.69 -8.47 -13.04
N ASN A 45 -2.90 -8.99 -12.88
CA ASN A 45 -4.07 -8.47 -13.61
C ASN A 45 -4.34 -6.99 -13.30
N ALA A 46 -4.26 -6.60 -12.01
CA ALA A 46 -4.44 -5.22 -11.61
C ALA A 46 -3.37 -4.29 -12.20
N GLU A 47 -2.12 -4.74 -12.27
CA GLU A 47 -1.00 -4.02 -12.88
C GLU A 47 -1.23 -3.79 -14.38
N ASP A 48 -1.59 -4.84 -15.12
CA ASP A 48 -1.82 -4.75 -16.57
C ASP A 48 -2.99 -3.79 -16.89
N ILE A 49 -4.05 -3.82 -16.07
CA ILE A 49 -5.15 -2.86 -16.17
C ILE A 49 -4.66 -1.45 -15.86
N ALA A 50 -3.95 -1.25 -14.74
CA ALA A 50 -3.47 0.07 -14.32
C ALA A 50 -2.59 0.72 -15.40
N LEU A 51 -1.72 -0.05 -16.05
CA LEU A 51 -0.92 0.41 -17.19
C LEU A 51 -1.77 0.75 -18.40
N LYS A 52 -2.77 -0.09 -18.73
CA LYS A 52 -3.65 0.11 -19.90
C LYS A 52 -4.49 1.39 -19.80
N ILE A 53 -4.94 1.75 -18.59
CA ILE A 53 -5.80 2.92 -18.37
C ILE A 53 -5.10 4.09 -17.66
N ASP A 54 -3.78 4.02 -17.51
CA ASP A 54 -2.95 5.01 -16.81
C ASP A 54 -3.51 5.43 -15.43
N ASN A 55 -3.86 4.43 -14.61
CA ASN A 55 -4.51 4.65 -13.32
C ASN A 55 -3.54 4.49 -12.15
N GLU A 56 -3.06 5.62 -11.64
CA GLU A 56 -2.12 5.68 -10.53
C GLU A 56 -2.68 5.11 -9.21
N ASN A 57 -3.99 5.20 -8.96
CA ASN A 57 -4.59 4.66 -7.73
C ASN A 57 -4.50 3.13 -7.69
N ILE A 58 -4.79 2.46 -8.82
CA ILE A 58 -4.64 1.00 -8.90
C ILE A 58 -3.15 0.64 -8.82
N MET A 59 -2.28 1.42 -9.47
CA MET A 59 -0.84 1.20 -9.42
C MET A 59 -0.25 1.33 -8.01
N PHE A 60 -0.79 2.24 -7.19
CA PHE A 60 -0.47 2.32 -5.76
C PHE A 60 -0.75 0.99 -5.05
N ASP A 61 -1.96 0.44 -5.21
CA ASP A 61 -2.33 -0.82 -4.55
C ASP A 61 -1.48 -2.00 -5.06
N VAL A 62 -1.12 -2.01 -6.35
CA VAL A 62 -0.21 -2.97 -6.96
C VAL A 62 1.16 -2.93 -6.28
N TYR A 63 1.81 -1.76 -6.24
CA TYR A 63 3.13 -1.63 -5.62
C TYR A 63 3.11 -1.91 -4.12
N ARG A 64 2.09 -1.43 -3.40
CA ARG A 64 1.94 -1.76 -1.98
C ARG A 64 1.85 -3.27 -1.77
N THR A 65 1.10 -3.98 -2.61
CA THR A 65 0.93 -5.43 -2.46
C THR A 65 2.20 -6.18 -2.82
N TYR A 66 2.89 -5.84 -3.91
CA TYR A 66 4.21 -6.42 -4.21
C TYR A 66 5.20 -6.19 -3.06
N ALA A 67 5.22 -4.99 -2.46
CA ALA A 67 6.07 -4.72 -1.31
C ALA A 67 5.78 -5.64 -0.11
N VAL A 68 4.49 -5.88 0.20
CA VAL A 68 4.08 -6.82 1.26
C VAL A 68 4.53 -8.24 0.96
N ILE A 69 4.39 -8.71 -0.29
CA ILE A 69 4.81 -10.04 -0.69
C ILE A 69 6.34 -10.17 -0.59
N CYS A 70 7.09 -9.24 -1.17
CA CYS A 70 8.57 -9.24 -1.10
C CYS A 70 9.08 -9.15 0.35
N LYS A 71 8.41 -8.38 1.21
CA LYS A 71 8.72 -8.30 2.65
C LYS A 71 8.59 -9.68 3.31
N HIS A 72 7.51 -10.41 3.05
CA HIS A 72 7.33 -11.76 3.59
C HIS A 72 8.40 -12.73 3.07
N GLU A 73 8.76 -12.63 1.80
CA GLU A 73 9.85 -13.42 1.19
C GLU A 73 11.25 -12.97 1.64
N LYS A 74 11.36 -11.97 2.52
CA LYS A 74 12.62 -11.36 2.98
C LYS A 74 13.47 -10.79 1.84
N LYS A 75 12.84 -10.46 0.70
CA LYS A 75 13.44 -9.70 -0.40
C LYS A 75 13.38 -8.22 -0.08
N TRP A 76 14.21 -7.82 0.88
CA TRP A 76 14.14 -6.50 1.51
C TRP A 76 14.28 -5.38 0.50
N GLU A 77 15.28 -5.44 -0.37
CA GLU A 77 15.60 -4.38 -1.33
C GLU A 77 14.47 -4.17 -2.34
N GLU A 78 13.85 -5.26 -2.83
CA GLU A 78 12.67 -5.17 -3.70
C GLU A 78 11.48 -4.57 -2.96
N ALA A 79 11.24 -5.00 -1.71
CA ALA A 79 10.15 -4.46 -0.91
C ALA A 79 10.35 -2.96 -0.60
N LEU A 80 11.59 -2.52 -0.33
CA LEU A 80 11.95 -1.11 -0.18
C LEU A 80 11.58 -0.30 -1.43
N GLU A 81 11.95 -0.81 -2.60
CA GLU A 81 11.69 -0.14 -3.88
C GLU A 81 10.19 -0.01 -4.15
N TYR A 82 9.44 -1.09 -3.97
CA TYR A 82 7.99 -1.07 -4.16
C TYR A 82 7.27 -0.16 -3.16
N PHE A 83 7.69 -0.13 -1.88
CA PHE A 83 7.11 0.82 -0.92
C PHE A 83 7.38 2.26 -1.33
N ARG A 84 8.61 2.60 -1.77
CA ARG A 84 8.95 3.93 -2.25
C ARG A 84 8.09 4.35 -3.44
N LYS A 85 7.91 3.47 -4.42
CA LYS A 85 7.03 3.73 -5.57
C LYS A 85 5.58 3.97 -5.12
N SER A 86 5.06 3.14 -4.20
CA SER A 86 3.70 3.32 -3.69
C SER A 86 3.53 4.66 -2.97
N ILE A 87 4.49 5.06 -2.13
CA ILE A 87 4.46 6.32 -1.38
C ILE A 87 4.51 7.52 -2.33
N ALA A 88 5.41 7.51 -3.31
CA ALA A 88 5.53 8.59 -4.29
C ALA A 88 4.21 8.86 -5.03
N ILE A 89 3.46 7.80 -5.36
CA ILE A 89 2.13 7.93 -5.96
C ILE A 89 1.16 8.63 -5.00
N VAL A 90 1.02 8.16 -3.77
CA VAL A 90 0.01 8.73 -2.84
C VAL A 90 0.38 10.11 -2.32
N GLU A 91 1.67 10.46 -2.30
CA GLU A 91 2.13 11.84 -2.11
C GLU A 91 1.67 12.74 -3.26
N LYS A 92 1.87 12.32 -4.52
CA LYS A 92 1.41 13.04 -5.71
C LYS A 92 -0.12 13.23 -5.70
N LEU A 93 -0.85 12.18 -5.32
CA LEU A 93 -2.31 12.20 -5.24
C LEU A 93 -2.86 12.96 -4.02
N LYS A 94 -1.99 13.40 -3.10
CA LYS A 94 -2.36 14.03 -1.82
C LYS A 94 -3.36 13.19 -1.02
N ALA A 95 -3.23 11.88 -1.10
CA ALA A 95 -4.17 10.95 -0.52
C ALA A 95 -3.70 10.55 0.89
N SER A 96 -3.90 11.46 1.85
CA SER A 96 -3.30 11.37 3.20
C SER A 96 -3.59 10.05 3.92
N TYR A 97 -4.79 9.49 3.75
CA TYR A 97 -5.13 8.19 4.36
C TYR A 97 -4.22 7.05 3.83
N TYR A 98 -4.08 6.96 2.51
CA TYR A 98 -3.24 5.93 1.90
C TYR A 98 -1.77 6.16 2.17
N LEU A 99 -1.35 7.43 2.29
CA LEU A 99 0.00 7.79 2.73
C LEU A 99 0.27 7.28 4.15
N SER A 100 -0.65 7.47 5.10
CA SER A 100 -0.52 6.93 6.46
C SER A 100 -0.37 5.41 6.47
N ASP A 101 -1.25 4.70 5.74
CA ASP A 101 -1.21 3.23 5.63
C ASP A 101 0.11 2.75 4.99
N ALA A 102 0.62 3.44 3.97
CA ALA A 102 1.88 3.10 3.32
C ALA A 102 3.08 3.29 4.26
N HIS A 103 3.14 4.40 5.00
CA HIS A 103 4.19 4.63 6.00
C HIS A 103 4.13 3.61 7.15
N LEU A 104 2.94 3.18 7.55
CA LEU A 104 2.78 2.15 8.57
C LEU A 104 3.36 0.80 8.13
N GLU A 105 3.02 0.32 6.94
CA GLU A 105 3.58 -0.95 6.43
C GLU A 105 5.08 -0.83 6.13
N PHE A 106 5.54 0.34 5.67
CA PHE A 106 6.97 0.58 5.45
C PHE A 106 7.78 0.56 6.75
N GLY A 107 7.25 1.15 7.83
CA GLY A 107 7.87 1.06 9.15
C GLY A 107 7.95 -0.37 9.68
N ARG A 108 6.96 -1.23 9.37
CA ARG A 108 6.98 -2.66 9.75
C ARG A 108 8.07 -3.42 9.02
N LEU A 109 8.32 -3.08 7.75
CA LEU A 109 9.45 -3.66 7.02
C LEU A 109 10.78 -3.35 7.72
N PHE A 110 11.00 -2.09 8.12
CA PHE A 110 12.23 -1.73 8.84
C PHE A 110 12.32 -2.41 10.21
N TYR A 111 11.20 -2.58 10.90
CA TYR A 111 11.15 -3.30 12.17
C TYR A 111 11.59 -4.76 12.00
N GLU A 112 11.08 -5.45 10.98
CA GLU A 112 11.46 -6.83 10.65
C GLU A 112 12.92 -6.94 10.19
N LYS A 113 13.46 -5.92 9.53
CA LYS A 113 14.89 -5.83 9.15
C LYS A 113 15.81 -5.47 10.33
N GLY A 114 15.26 -5.03 11.46
CA GLY A 114 16.02 -4.58 12.62
C GLY A 114 16.49 -3.12 12.56
N ASP A 115 16.08 -2.34 11.56
CA ASP A 115 16.41 -0.91 11.45
C ASP A 115 15.44 -0.06 12.29
N MET A 116 15.83 0.13 13.54
CA MET A 116 15.02 0.83 14.52
C MET A 116 14.89 2.34 14.25
N LYS A 117 15.92 2.95 13.66
CA LYS A 117 15.90 4.38 13.31
C LYS A 117 14.83 4.65 12.25
N SER A 118 14.83 3.84 11.19
CA SER A 118 13.86 3.97 10.11
C SER A 118 12.46 3.56 10.57
N THR A 119 12.33 2.53 11.41
CA THR A 119 11.05 2.14 12.01
C THR A 119 10.37 3.31 12.71
N LYS A 120 11.08 3.97 13.64
CA LYS A 120 10.56 5.12 14.40
C LYS A 120 10.16 6.27 13.47
N LYS A 121 11.00 6.58 12.48
CA LYS A 121 10.70 7.63 11.49
C LYS A 121 9.36 7.36 10.79
N HIS A 122 9.17 6.16 10.24
CA HIS A 122 7.99 5.84 9.45
C HIS A 122 6.73 5.70 10.30
N PHE A 123 6.83 5.14 11.52
CA PHE A 123 5.69 5.07 12.44
C PHE A 123 5.24 6.45 12.92
N ASN A 124 6.17 7.37 13.22
CA ASN A 124 5.82 8.73 13.61
C ASN A 124 5.11 9.49 12.47
N ILE A 125 5.54 9.28 11.22
CA ILE A 125 4.86 9.89 10.06
C ILE A 125 3.43 9.35 9.95
N ALA A 126 3.26 8.03 10.03
CA ALA A 126 1.94 7.41 9.97
C ALA A 126 1.02 7.90 11.11
N GLU A 127 1.52 7.94 12.35
CA GLU A 127 0.77 8.43 13.51
C GLU A 127 0.31 9.88 13.33
N ARG A 128 1.23 10.77 12.92
CA ARG A 128 0.91 12.18 12.69
C ARG A 128 -0.22 12.32 11.66
N LEU A 129 -0.08 11.64 10.53
CA LEU A 129 -1.08 11.72 9.46
C LEU A 129 -2.43 11.12 9.88
N TYR A 130 -2.46 9.99 10.61
CA TYR A 130 -3.73 9.46 11.14
C TYR A 130 -4.38 10.41 12.15
N THR A 131 -3.56 11.11 12.96
CA THR A 131 -4.04 12.09 13.95
C THR A 131 -4.66 13.30 13.24
N GLU A 132 -3.99 13.83 12.21
CA GLU A 132 -4.52 14.92 11.38
C GLU A 132 -5.86 14.55 10.69
N LEU A 133 -6.05 13.26 10.38
CA LEU A 133 -7.29 12.74 9.81
C LEU A 133 -8.37 12.40 10.85
N GLY A 134 -8.08 12.48 12.15
CA GLY A 134 -9.02 12.12 13.23
C GLY A 134 -9.37 10.62 13.26
N LEU A 135 -8.49 9.74 12.80
CA LEU A 135 -8.77 8.31 12.67
C LEU A 135 -8.38 7.52 13.91
N GLU A 136 -9.21 6.55 14.32
CA GLU A 136 -8.94 5.65 15.46
C GLU A 136 -7.71 4.74 15.25
N LYS A 137 -7.19 4.63 14.02
CA LYS A 137 -5.96 3.89 13.68
C LYS A 137 -4.70 4.42 14.38
N VAL A 138 -4.76 5.60 15.00
CA VAL A 138 -3.65 6.15 15.79
C VAL A 138 -3.25 5.22 16.94
N GLU A 139 -4.21 4.62 17.63
CA GLU A 139 -3.93 3.90 18.88
C GLU A 139 -3.14 2.59 18.69
N PRO A 140 -3.43 1.76 17.68
CA PRO A 140 -2.56 0.63 17.34
C PRO A 140 -1.13 1.02 16.96
N VAL A 141 -0.93 2.18 16.31
CA VAL A 141 0.40 2.68 15.95
C VAL A 141 1.15 3.15 17.19
N ARG A 142 0.48 3.92 18.06
CA ARG A 142 1.00 4.34 19.37
C ARG A 142 1.38 3.18 20.26
N ASN A 143 0.53 2.16 20.35
CA ASN A 143 0.80 0.96 21.14
C ASN A 143 2.05 0.21 20.63
N LYS A 144 2.27 0.16 19.31
CA LYS A 144 3.50 -0.40 18.73
C LYS A 144 4.73 0.46 19.05
N LEU A 145 4.62 1.78 18.94
CA LEU A 145 5.67 2.72 19.32
C LEU A 145 6.00 2.67 20.82
N SER A 146 5.00 2.51 21.68
CA SER A 146 5.16 2.41 23.14
C SER A 146 5.87 1.13 23.55
N LYS A 147 5.41 -0.03 23.07
CA LYS A 147 6.08 -1.32 23.28
C LYS A 147 7.53 -1.30 22.76
N TYR A 148 7.76 -0.62 21.64
CA TYR A 148 9.11 -0.37 21.13
C TYR A 148 9.96 0.44 22.12
N ASN A 149 9.46 1.59 22.61
CA ASN A 149 10.19 2.43 23.54
C ASN A 149 10.48 1.73 24.89
N GLU A 150 9.59 0.84 25.34
CA GLU A 150 9.79 0.03 26.55
C GLU A 150 10.82 -1.08 26.36
N TYR A 151 10.77 -1.82 25.24
CA TYR A 151 11.73 -2.90 24.96
C TYR A 151 13.18 -2.39 24.95
N PHE A 152 13.43 -1.19 24.43
CA PHE A 152 14.78 -0.61 24.32
C PHE A 152 15.18 0.31 25.49
N LYS A 153 14.29 0.63 26.42
CA LYS A 153 14.68 1.22 27.71
C LYS A 153 15.31 0.20 28.66
N ASN A 154 15.06 -1.09 28.40
CA ASN A 154 15.45 -2.21 29.25
C ASN A 154 16.66 -3.01 28.68
N ILE A 155 17.39 -2.44 27.71
CA ILE A 155 18.65 -2.95 27.14
C ILE A 155 19.72 -1.89 27.41
#